data_AF-A0A7S7PXC9-F1
#
_entry.id   AF-A0A7S7PXC9-F1
#
_cell.length_a   1.000
_cell.length_b   1.000
_cell.length_c   1.000
_cell.angle_alpha   90.00
_cell.angle_beta   90.00
_cell.angle_gamma   90.00
#
_symmetry.space_group_name_H-M   'P 1'
#
loop_
_entity.id
_entity.type
_entity.pdbx_description
1 polymer ?
#
loop_
_entity_poly.entity_id
_entity_poly.type
_entity_poly.pdbx_seq_one_letter_code
_entity_poly.pdbx_strand_id
1 'polypeptide(L)' 'MATYVVRFMKNVLGDYGRQSEVCQGTLEIDAADENEATERAKARFCKEQALHDWSLHADRIHVRPADFPS' A
#
# COMPACT_ATOMS: atom_id res chain seq x y z
N MET A 1 17.86 9.98 1.13
CA MET A 1 16.58 9.32 1.47
C MET A 1 15.55 9.86 0.52
N ALA A 2 14.79 8.99 -0.12
CA ALA A 2 13.69 9.36 -1.00
C ALA A 2 12.38 9.04 -0.28
N THR A 3 11.38 9.88 -0.51
CA THR A 3 10.02 9.61 -0.03
C THR A 3 9.34 8.70 -1.04
N TYR A 4 8.76 7.61 -0.55
CA TYR A 4 8.01 6.65 -1.34
C TYR A 4 6.56 6.65 -0.88
N VAL A 5 5.66 6.74 -1.85
CA VAL A 5 4.22 6.62 -1.66
C VAL A 5 3.84 5.16 -1.85
N VAL A 6 3.42 4.52 -0.77
CA VAL A 6 2.97 3.13 -0.74
C VAL A 6 1.45 3.09 -0.67
N ARG A 7 0.80 2.53 -1.70
CA ARG A 7 -0.65 2.38 -1.78
C ARG A 7 -1.04 0.93 -1.60
N PHE A 8 -1.98 0.70 -0.70
CA PHE A 8 -2.56 -0.61 -0.42
C PHE A 8 -3.87 -0.74 -1.20
N MET A 9 -3.91 -1.64 -2.16
CA MET A 9 -5.06 -1.87 -3.03
C MET A 9 -5.74 -3.18 -2.64
N LYS A 10 -7.06 -3.15 -2.53
CA LYS A 10 -7.89 -4.34 -2.32
C LYS A 10 -8.77 -4.56 -3.52
N ASN A 11 -8.80 -5.80 -4.01
CA ASN A 11 -9.72 -6.20 -5.05
C ASN A 11 -11.03 -6.60 -4.39
N VAL A 12 -12.09 -5.81 -4.60
CA VAL A 12 -13.44 -6.18 -4.20
C VAL A 12 -14.20 -6.66 -5.43
N LEU A 13 -14.78 -7.87 -5.34
CA LEU A 13 -15.77 -8.31 -6.32
C LEU A 13 -17.10 -7.66 -5.98
N GLY A 14 -17.60 -6.80 -6.87
CA GLY A 14 -18.97 -6.31 -6.78
C GLY A 14 -19.99 -7.35 -7.29
N ASP A 15 -21.26 -7.14 -6.96
CA ASP A 15 -22.41 -8.02 -7.25
C ASP A 15 -22.62 -8.42 -8.73
N TYR A 16 -21.92 -7.77 -9.68
CA TYR A 16 -22.01 -8.07 -11.11
C TYR A 16 -20.72 -8.64 -11.71
N GLY A 17 -19.84 -9.23 -10.89
CA GLY A 17 -18.56 -9.79 -11.34
C GLY A 17 -17.53 -8.72 -11.74
N ARG A 18 -17.82 -7.44 -11.49
CA ARG A 18 -16.89 -6.34 -11.72
C ARG A 18 -15.91 -6.28 -10.55
N GLN A 19 -14.67 -6.66 -10.81
CA GLN A 19 -13.57 -6.42 -9.88
C GLN A 19 -13.30 -4.91 -9.85
N SER A 20 -13.40 -4.31 -8.67
CA SER A 20 -12.98 -2.93 -8.44
C SER A 20 -11.78 -2.95 -7.51
N GLU A 21 -10.69 -2.31 -7.93
CA GLU A 21 -9.57 -2.05 -7.03
C GLU A 21 -9.90 -0.82 -6.19
N VAL A 22 -9.96 -1.02 -4.87
CA VAL A 22 -10.22 0.02 -3.89
C VAL A 22 -8.92 0.29 -3.13
N CYS A 23 -8.46 1.54 -3.14
CA CYS A 23 -7.38 2.00 -2.28
C CYS A 23 -7.84 1.91 -0.82
N GLN A 24 -7.27 0.99 -0.05
CA GLN A 24 -7.53 0.86 1.39
C GLN A 24 -6.76 1.89 2.21
N GLY A 25 -5.63 2.35 1.68
CA GLY A 25 -4.80 3.35 2.34
C GLY A 25 -3.59 3.73 1.50
N THR A 26 -3.07 4.92 1.78
CA THR A 26 -1.81 5.42 1.21
C THR A 26 -0.90 5.84 2.35
N LEU A 27 0.36 5.40 2.31
CA LEU A 27 1.38 5.71 3.30
C LEU A 27 2.60 6.31 2.62
N GLU A 28 3.05 7.44 3.13
CA GLU A 28 4.29 8.05 2.72
C GLU A 28 5.40 7.58 3.68
N ILE A 29 6.42 6.97 3.11
CA ILE A 29 7.53 6.38 3.84
C ILE A 29 8.84 6.90 3.26
N ASP A 30 9.65 7.51 4.12
CA ASP A 30 11.04 7.82 3.79
C ASP A 30 11.89 6.56 3.91
N ALA A 31 12.52 6.19 2.80
CA ALA A 31 13.38 5.03 2.70
C ALA A 31 14.59 5.32 1.79
N ALA A 32 15.60 4.46 1.86
CA ALA A 32 16.67 4.44 0.87
C ALA A 32 16.17 3.90 -0.48
N ASP A 33 15.40 2.80 -0.44
CA ASP A 33 14.98 2.03 -1.61
C ASP A 33 13.51 1.57 -1.50
N GLU A 34 12.91 1.20 -2.63
CA GLU A 34 11.51 0.71 -2.69
C GLU A 34 11.26 -0.51 -1.80
N ASN A 35 12.26 -1.39 -1.65
CA ASN A 35 12.14 -2.56 -0.79
C ASN A 35 12.05 -2.17 0.69
N GLU A 36 12.88 -1.22 1.14
CA GLU A 36 12.80 -0.70 2.51
C GLU A 36 11.49 0.08 2.73
N ALA A 37 11.04 0.86 1.74
CA ALA A 37 9.76 1.55 1.80
C ALA A 37 8.59 0.57 1.97
N THR A 38 8.62 -0.53 1.22
CA THR A 38 7.60 -1.58 1.28
C THR A 38 7.53 -2.21 2.66
N GLU A 39 8.66 -2.64 3.23
CA GLU A 39 8.68 -3.31 4.54
C GLU A 39 8.23 -2.37 5.66
N ARG A 40 8.70 -1.11 5.65
CA ARG A 40 8.26 -0.09 6.60
C ARG A 40 6.76 0.22 6.45
N ALA A 41 6.27 0.33 5.22
CA ALA A 41 4.84 0.56 4.97
C ALA A 41 3.99 -0.59 5.48
N LYS A 42 4.38 -1.86 5.25
CA LYS A 42 3.68 -3.04 5.77
C LYS A 42 3.58 -2.99 7.30
N ALA A 43 4.70 -2.73 7.98
CA ALA A 43 4.74 -2.65 9.43
C ALA A 43 3.83 -1.52 9.98
N ARG A 44 3.86 -0.34 9.35
CA ARG A 44 2.98 0.78 9.73
C ARG A 44 1.51 0.45 9.47
N PHE A 45 1.19 -0.09 8.31
CA PHE A 45 -0.17 -0.42 7.91
C PHE A 45 -0.79 -1.48 8.82
N CYS A 46 -0.05 -2.54 9.15
CA CYS A 46 -0.47 -3.53 10.15
C CYS A 46 -0.73 -2.87 11.51
N LYS A 47 0.12 -1.93 11.93
CA LYS A 47 -0.06 -1.23 13.21
C LYS A 47 -1.26 -0.29 13.21
N GLU A 48 -1.47 0.50 12.16
CA GLU A 48 -2.57 1.47 12.06
C GLU A 48 -3.94 0.81 11.90
N GLN A 49 -4.00 -0.27 11.11
CA GLN A 49 -5.24 -1.03 10.93
C GLN A 49 -5.43 -2.14 11.97
N ALA A 50 -4.52 -2.27 12.94
CA ALA A 50 -4.51 -3.34 13.94
C ALA A 50 -4.63 -4.75 13.33
N LEU A 51 -3.91 -4.98 12.24
CA LEU A 51 -3.92 -6.23 11.48
C LEU A 51 -2.68 -7.06 11.82
N HIS A 52 -2.88 -8.38 11.88
CA HIS A 52 -1.76 -9.31 11.98
C HIS A 52 -1.01 -9.39 10.64
N ASP A 53 -1.76 -9.42 9.53
CA ASP A 53 -1.25 -9.50 8.18
C ASP A 53 -1.90 -8.45 7.28
N TRP A 54 -1.08 -7.70 6.54
CA TRP A 54 -1.54 -6.69 5.58
C TRP A 54 -2.33 -7.33 4.44
N SER A 55 -2.04 -8.59 4.09
CA SER A 55 -2.72 -9.35 3.03
C SER A 55 -4.20 -9.60 3.30
N LEU A 56 -4.64 -9.49 4.56
CA LEU A 56 -6.06 -9.62 4.93
C LEU A 56 -6.89 -8.42 4.46
N HIS A 57 -6.26 -7.24 4.41
CA HIS A 57 -6.94 -6.01 4.01
C HIS A 57 -6.55 -5.54 2.61
N ALA A 58 -5.36 -5.87 2.12
CA ALA A 58 -4.91 -5.45 0.81
C ALA A 58 -4.33 -6.62 0.03
N ASP A 59 -4.76 -6.79 -1.22
CA ASP A 59 -4.27 -7.83 -2.11
C ASP A 59 -2.98 -7.40 -2.84
N ARG A 60 -2.79 -6.09 -3.02
CA ARG A 60 -1.65 -5.53 -3.76
C ARG A 60 -1.07 -4.32 -3.04
N ILE A 61 0.25 -4.17 -3.17
CA ILE A 61 0.98 -3.00 -2.71
C ILE A 61 1.60 -2.33 -3.93
N HIS A 62 1.31 -1.07 -4.13
CA HIS A 62 1.96 -0.23 -5.13
C HIS A 62 2.91 0.72 -4.44
N VAL A 63 4.21 0.55 -4.67
CA VAL A 63 5.22 1.50 -4.24
C VAL A 63 5.58 2.39 -5.41
N ARG A 64 5.58 3.70 -5.20
CA ARG A 64 6.07 4.67 -6.17
C ARG A 64 6.89 5.74 -5.46
N PRO A 65 8.01 6.22 -6.04
CA PRO A 65 8.69 7.39 -5.52
C PRO A 65 7.75 8.61 -5.57
N ALA A 66 7.69 9.37 -4.47
CA ALA A 66 6.89 10.59 -4.37
C ALA A 66 7.40 11.70 -5.31
N ASP A 67 8.68 11.65 -5.64
CA ASP A 67 9.39 12.64 -6.44
C ASP A 67 9.18 12.48 -7.95
N PHE A 68 8.36 11.52 -8.42
CA PHE A 68 8.16 11.32 -9.85
C PHE A 68 7.29 12.45 -10.43
N PRO A 69 7.83 13.34 -11.29
CA PRO A 69 7.05 14.41 -11.89
C PRO A 69 6.01 13.78 -12.84
N SER A 70 4.76 14.24 -12.70
CA SER A 70 3.62 13.86 -13.56
C SER A 70 3.77 14.37 -14.99
#